data_AF-A0A7V4P8F3-F1
#
_entry.id   AF-A0A7V4P8F3-F1
#
_cell.length_a   1.000
_cell.length_b   1.000
_cell.length_c   1.000
_cell.angle_alpha   90.00
_cell.angle_beta   90.00
_cell.angle_gamma   90.00
#
_symmetry.space_group_name_H-M   'P 1'
#
loop_
_entity.id
_entity.type
_entity.pdbx_description
1 polymer ?
#
loop_
_entity_poly.entity_id
_entity_poly.type
_entity_poly.pdbx_seq_one_letter_code
_entity_poly.pdbx_strand_id
1 'polypeptide(L)'
;MNWVFIDLIPWDYDVATPLIRPLGGSQSALCYLATALARRGHQVTTLTATSAPRRINGVNCLSTQSIPRQLFDPPDTLAIVLNGPAEAAAQVRQVARGPVLLWTQHADDQPAIARLRDPACASAWSRIVCISQWQRSRYEQQLGVPAAQ
;
A
#
# COMPACT_ATOMS: atom_id res chain seq x y z
N MET A 1 -12.48 10.99 4.52
CA MET A 1 -11.16 10.42 4.25
C MET A 1 -11.24 9.36 3.19
N ASN A 2 -10.43 9.54 2.15
CA ASN A 2 -10.32 8.67 1.00
C ASN A 2 -9.07 7.81 1.17
N TRP A 3 -9.20 6.49 1.03
CA TRP A 3 -8.10 5.55 1.19
C TRP A 3 -7.84 4.85 -0.14
N VAL A 4 -6.59 4.87 -0.59
CA VAL A 4 -6.16 4.18 -1.80
C VAL A 4 -5.05 3.20 -1.43
N PHE A 5 -5.39 1.92 -1.34
CA PHE A 5 -4.42 0.85 -1.16
C PHE A 5 -3.90 0.40 -2.52
N ILE A 6 -2.59 0.21 -2.63
CA ILE A 6 -1.89 -0.15 -3.87
C ILE A 6 -1.02 -1.37 -3.57
N ASP A 7 -1.22 -2.45 -4.30
CA ASP A 7 -0.30 -3.58 -4.32
C ASP A 7 0.13 -3.82 -5.78
N LEU A 8 1.44 -3.84 -6.00
CA LEU A 8 2.05 -3.94 -7.31
C LEU A 8 2.45 -5.37 -7.68
N ILE A 9 2.17 -6.35 -6.81
CA ILE A 9 2.34 -7.76 -7.14
C ILE A 9 1.38 -8.17 -8.28
N PRO A 10 1.81 -8.99 -9.26
CA PRO A 10 1.00 -9.34 -10.41
C PRO A 10 -0.03 -10.46 -10.12
N TRP A 11 -0.54 -10.54 -8.89
CA TRP A 11 -1.53 -11.54 -8.50
C TRP A 11 -2.94 -11.04 -8.77
N ASP A 12 -3.75 -11.86 -9.44
CA ASP A 12 -5.17 -11.57 -9.64
C ASP A 12 -5.96 -11.81 -8.33
N TYR A 13 -6.20 -10.73 -7.60
CA TYR A 13 -6.99 -10.76 -6.36
C TYR A 13 -7.73 -9.45 -6.10
N ASP A 14 -8.80 -9.57 -5.34
CA ASP A 14 -9.61 -8.47 -4.79
C ASP A 14 -9.92 -8.73 -3.32
N VAL A 15 -10.71 -7.85 -2.69
CA VAL A 15 -11.05 -7.99 -1.26
C VAL A 15 -11.93 -9.20 -0.91
N ALA A 16 -12.56 -9.86 -1.89
CA ALA A 16 -13.29 -11.10 -1.66
C ALA A 16 -12.38 -12.34 -1.68
N THR A 17 -11.26 -12.26 -2.38
CA THR A 17 -10.34 -13.38 -2.60
C THR A 17 -9.95 -14.14 -1.32
N PRO A 18 -9.50 -13.50 -0.22
CA PRO A 18 -9.10 -14.24 0.99
C PRO A 18 -10.26 -14.93 1.72
N LEU A 19 -11.52 -14.63 1.37
CA LEU A 19 -12.70 -15.30 1.93
C LEU A 19 -13.04 -16.60 1.19
N ILE A 20 -12.47 -16.81 0.00
CA ILE A 20 -12.84 -17.91 -0.91
C ILE A 20 -11.64 -18.84 -1.13
N ARG A 21 -10.42 -18.31 -1.11
CA ARG A 21 -9.20 -19.11 -1.27
C ARG A 21 -8.01 -18.51 -0.51
N PRO A 22 -6.97 -19.29 -0.21
CA PRO A 22 -5.75 -18.78 0.38
C PRO A 22 -5.12 -17.65 -0.45
N LEU A 23 -4.56 -16.68 0.26
CA LEU A 23 -3.87 -15.51 -0.27
C LEU A 23 -2.72 -15.16 0.67
N GLY A 24 -1.68 -14.49 0.16
CA GLY A 24 -0.55 -14.04 0.98
C GLY A 24 -0.99 -13.26 2.22
N GLY A 25 -0.24 -13.37 3.32
CA GLY A 25 -0.65 -12.78 4.60
C GLY A 25 -0.82 -11.27 4.55
N SER A 26 0.08 -10.56 3.87
CA SER A 26 0.00 -9.11 3.68
C SER A 26 -1.15 -8.70 2.76
N GLN A 27 -1.37 -9.39 1.64
CA GLN A 27 -2.52 -9.15 0.76
C GLN A 27 -3.85 -9.40 1.48
N SER A 28 -3.94 -10.47 2.28
CA SER A 28 -5.12 -10.76 3.09
C SER A 28 -5.36 -9.66 4.12
N ALA A 29 -4.31 -9.20 4.82
CA ALA A 29 -4.41 -8.09 5.77
C ALA A 29 -4.90 -6.79 5.12
N LEU A 30 -4.41 -6.46 3.91
CA LEU A 30 -4.92 -5.34 3.11
C LEU A 30 -6.42 -5.48 2.85
N CYS A 31 -6.87 -6.65 2.39
CA CYS A 31 -8.28 -6.89 2.07
C CYS A 31 -9.19 -6.73 3.29
N TYR A 32 -8.78 -7.27 4.44
CA TYR A 32 -9.53 -7.17 5.69
C TYR A 32 -9.58 -5.73 6.21
N LEU A 33 -8.45 -5.03 6.19
CA LEU A 33 -8.37 -3.63 6.62
C LEU A 33 -9.22 -2.73 5.71
N ALA A 34 -9.10 -2.87 4.40
CA ALA A 34 -9.88 -2.10 3.43
C ALA A 34 -11.39 -2.28 3.64
N THR A 35 -11.83 -3.53 3.83
CA THR A 35 -13.25 -3.84 4.11
C THR A 35 -13.71 -3.26 5.45
N ALA A 36 -12.88 -3.34 6.49
CA ALA A 36 -13.21 -2.79 7.81
C ALA A 36 -13.32 -1.25 7.79
N LEU A 37 -12.45 -0.57 7.02
CA LEU A 37 -12.51 0.89 6.83
C LEU A 37 -13.77 1.30 6.05
N ALA A 38 -14.12 0.58 4.99
CA ALA A 38 -15.34 0.84 4.22
C ALA A 38 -16.60 0.71 5.10
N ARG A 39 -16.65 -0.32 5.98
CA ARG A 39 -17.73 -0.50 6.95
C ARG A 39 -17.83 0.64 7.98
N ARG A 40 -16.74 1.36 8.23
CA ARG A 40 -16.72 2.57 9.08
C ARG A 40 -17.11 3.85 8.33
N GLY A 41 -17.54 3.74 7.07
CA GLY A 41 -17.99 4.88 6.27
C GLY A 41 -16.86 5.60 5.50
N HIS A 42 -15.65 5.04 5.48
CA HIS A 42 -14.59 5.58 4.63
C HIS A 42 -14.81 5.22 3.16
N GLN A 43 -14.37 6.09 2.27
CA GLN A 43 -14.24 5.75 0.85
C GLN A 43 -12.92 5.00 0.66
N VAL A 44 -12.99 3.76 0.20
CA VAL A 44 -11.82 2.89 0.09
C VAL A 44 -11.74 2.32 -1.32
N THR A 45 -10.57 2.46 -1.93
CA THR A 45 -10.23 1.86 -3.21
C THR A 45 -9.01 0.97 -3.03
N THR A 46 -9.01 -0.20 -3.67
CA THR A 46 -7.84 -1.07 -3.79
C THR A 46 -7.41 -1.13 -5.25
N LEU A 47 -6.14 -0.89 -5.52
CA LEU A 47 -5.47 -1.07 -6.80
C LEU A 47 -4.60 -2.31 -6.72
N THR A 48 -5.00 -3.37 -7.40
CA THR A 48 -4.30 -4.66 -7.46
C THR A 48 -4.22 -5.12 -8.91
N ALA A 49 -3.58 -6.25 -9.21
CA ALA A 49 -3.63 -6.85 -10.54
C ALA A 49 -4.96 -7.61 -10.82
N THR A 50 -6.09 -7.19 -10.21
CA THR A 50 -7.38 -7.83 -10.44
C THR A 50 -7.79 -7.77 -11.91
N SER A 51 -8.27 -8.89 -12.44
CA SER A 51 -8.85 -9.00 -13.79
C SER A 51 -10.33 -8.62 -13.84
N ALA A 52 -11.00 -8.51 -12.68
CA ALA A 52 -12.43 -8.26 -12.56
C ALA A 52 -12.74 -7.05 -11.66
N PRO A 53 -12.41 -5.81 -12.08
CA PRO A 53 -12.72 -4.60 -11.33
C PRO A 53 -14.22 -4.48 -11.00
N ARG A 54 -14.55 -4.24 -9.73
CA ARG A 54 -15.93 -4.12 -9.24
C ARG A 54 -15.95 -3.58 -7.82
N ARG A 55 -17.14 -3.20 -7.35
CA ARG A 55 -17.36 -2.82 -5.95
C ARG A 55 -17.74 -4.04 -5.11
N ILE A 56 -17.05 -4.26 -3.99
CA ILE A 56 -17.27 -5.40 -3.08
C ILE A 56 -17.27 -4.90 -1.63
N ASN A 57 -18.31 -5.21 -0.86
CA ASN A 57 -18.41 -4.85 0.56
C ASN A 57 -18.11 -3.36 0.85
N GLY A 58 -18.52 -2.48 -0.06
CA GLY A 58 -18.29 -1.03 0.03
C GLY A 58 -16.95 -0.54 -0.54
N VAL A 59 -15.99 -1.43 -0.80
CA VAL A 59 -14.67 -1.13 -1.38
C VAL A 59 -14.73 -1.11 -2.90
N ASN A 60 -14.12 -0.11 -3.54
CA ASN A 60 -13.95 -0.06 -4.98
C ASN A 60 -12.67 -0.83 -5.38
N CYS A 61 -12.80 -2.01 -5.96
CA CYS A 61 -11.65 -2.80 -6.41
C CYS A 61 -11.35 -2.51 -7.87
N LEU A 62 -10.19 -1.91 -8.13
CA LEU A 62 -9.74 -1.47 -9.45
C LEU A 62 -8.43 -2.17 -9.82
N SER A 63 -8.17 -2.25 -11.12
CA SER A 63 -6.93 -2.82 -11.65
C SER A 63 -5.81 -1.78 -11.72
N THR A 64 -4.59 -2.17 -11.38
CA THR A 64 -3.38 -1.34 -11.59
C THR A 64 -3.11 -1.05 -13.06
N GLN A 65 -3.71 -1.80 -14.00
CA GLN A 65 -3.63 -1.55 -15.43
C GLN A 65 -4.49 -0.36 -15.88
N SER A 66 -5.49 0.04 -15.08
CA SER A 66 -6.40 1.14 -15.41
C SER A 66 -6.71 1.94 -14.15
N ILE A 67 -5.85 2.92 -13.87
CA ILE A 67 -5.95 3.79 -12.70
C ILE A 67 -6.62 5.11 -13.11
N PRO A 68 -7.84 5.41 -12.64
CA PRO A 68 -8.48 6.70 -12.90
C PRO A 68 -7.67 7.81 -12.22
N ARG A 69 -7.28 8.85 -12.97
CA ARG A 69 -6.52 9.99 -12.41
C ARG A 69 -7.26 10.67 -11.25
N GLN A 70 -8.59 10.73 -11.35
CA GLN A 70 -9.45 11.38 -10.38
C GLN A 70 -9.47 10.69 -9.01
N LEU A 71 -8.94 9.47 -8.92
CA LEU A 71 -8.87 8.71 -7.68
C LEU A 71 -8.06 9.46 -6.60
N PHE A 72 -7.10 10.30 -7.01
CA PHE A 72 -6.22 11.04 -6.11
C PHE A 72 -6.57 12.52 -5.98
N ASP A 73 -7.63 12.99 -6.65
CA ASP A 73 -8.06 14.39 -6.62
C ASP A 73 -8.52 14.87 -5.22
N PRO A 74 -9.22 14.06 -4.39
CA PRO A 74 -9.64 14.52 -3.08
C PRO A 74 -8.44 14.88 -2.19
N PRO A 75 -8.44 16.05 -1.53
CA PRO A 75 -7.29 16.53 -0.74
C PRO A 75 -7.00 15.68 0.51
N ASP A 76 -8.00 14.92 0.98
CA ASP A 76 -7.90 13.99 2.10
C ASP A 76 -7.62 12.55 1.66
N THR A 77 -7.06 12.36 0.45
CA THR A 77 -6.64 11.06 -0.06
C THR A 77 -5.34 10.61 0.59
N LEU A 78 -5.41 9.45 1.25
CA LEU A 78 -4.29 8.73 1.80
C LEU A 78 -3.93 7.56 0.89
N ALA A 79 -2.75 7.61 0.27
CA ALA A 79 -2.23 6.53 -0.57
C ALA A 79 -1.33 5.60 0.25
N ILE A 80 -1.58 4.30 0.19
CA ILE A 80 -0.85 3.27 0.93
C ILE A 80 -0.35 2.24 -0.06
N VAL A 81 0.96 2.14 -0.21
CA VAL A 81 1.62 1.09 -1.01
C VAL A 81 1.97 -0.07 -0.09
N LEU A 82 1.50 -1.26 -0.42
CA LEU A 82 1.78 -2.48 0.31
C LEU A 82 3.11 -3.08 -0.18
N ASN A 83 4.04 -3.32 0.74
CA ASN A 83 5.30 -4.05 0.50
C ASN A 83 6.27 -3.48 -0.56
N GLY A 84 5.86 -2.48 -1.34
CA GLY A 84 6.73 -1.76 -2.27
C GLY A 84 6.42 -2.08 -3.74
N PRO A 85 7.42 -1.98 -4.63
CA PRO A 85 8.83 -1.71 -4.33
C PRO A 85 9.07 -0.32 -3.69
N ALA A 86 10.20 -0.16 -3.00
CA ALA A 86 10.52 1.06 -2.25
C ALA A 86 10.54 2.34 -3.10
N GLU A 87 10.91 2.23 -4.37
CA GLU A 87 10.90 3.34 -5.34
C GLU A 87 9.48 3.74 -5.80
N ALA A 88 8.44 2.96 -5.49
CA ALA A 88 7.07 3.20 -5.93
C ALA A 88 6.53 4.59 -5.51
N ALA A 89 7.06 5.16 -4.44
CA ALA A 89 6.69 6.51 -4.00
C ALA A 89 6.87 7.54 -5.12
N ALA A 90 7.93 7.44 -5.93
CA ALA A 90 8.19 8.41 -7.00
C ALA A 90 7.06 8.43 -8.03
N GLN A 91 6.55 7.27 -8.44
CA GLN A 91 5.40 7.20 -9.37
C GLN A 91 4.11 7.66 -8.70
N VAL A 92 3.84 7.20 -7.46
CA VAL A 92 2.60 7.58 -6.76
C VAL A 92 2.54 9.09 -6.51
N ARG A 93 3.66 9.74 -6.21
CA ARG A 93 3.76 11.21 -6.02
C ARG A 93 3.46 12.02 -7.29
N GLN A 94 3.50 11.43 -8.48
CA GLN A 94 3.11 12.13 -9.71
C GLN A 94 1.60 12.43 -9.76
N VAL A 95 0.80 11.67 -9.01
CA VAL A 95 -0.67 11.78 -8.99
C VAL A 95 -1.22 12.09 -7.60
N ALA A 96 -0.62 11.56 -6.55
CA ALA A 96 -1.06 11.75 -5.18
C ALA A 96 -0.56 13.09 -4.62
N ARG A 97 -1.51 13.94 -4.23
CA ARG A 97 -1.23 15.21 -3.53
C ARG A 97 -1.17 15.05 -2.01
N GLY A 98 -1.89 14.06 -1.48
CA GLY A 98 -1.93 13.74 -0.05
C GLY A 98 -0.74 12.89 0.42
N PRO A 99 -0.79 12.39 1.65
CA PRO A 99 0.24 11.51 2.19
C PRO A 99 0.35 10.20 1.39
N VAL A 100 1.60 9.80 1.12
CA VAL A 100 1.96 8.55 0.45
C VAL A 100 2.76 7.70 1.43
N LEU A 101 2.24 6.55 1.83
CA LEU A 101 2.81 5.70 2.87
C LEU A 101 3.22 4.35 2.30
N LEU A 102 4.34 3.82 2.80
CA LEU A 102 4.71 2.43 2.60
C LEU A 102 4.25 1.63 3.82
N TRP A 103 3.38 0.64 3.64
CA TRP A 103 3.04 -0.33 4.68
C TRP A 103 3.65 -1.68 4.34
N THR A 104 4.62 -2.13 5.12
CA THR A 104 5.50 -3.23 4.72
C THR A 104 5.59 -4.33 5.78
N GLN A 105 5.54 -5.57 5.30
CA GLN A 105 5.79 -6.80 6.05
C GLN A 105 7.14 -7.43 5.69
N HIS A 106 7.86 -6.86 4.72
CA HIS A 106 9.17 -7.35 4.32
C HIS A 106 10.23 -7.05 5.38
N ALA A 107 11.08 -8.03 5.67
CA ALA A 107 12.31 -7.82 6.43
C ALA A 107 13.31 -6.95 5.64
N ASP A 108 14.38 -6.51 6.32
CA ASP A 108 15.40 -5.59 5.78
C ASP A 108 16.27 -6.18 4.65
N ASP A 109 16.19 -7.48 4.41
CA ASP A 109 16.95 -8.21 3.39
C ASP A 109 16.16 -8.45 2.10
N GLN A 110 14.88 -8.06 2.06
CA GLN A 110 14.02 -8.36 0.91
C GLN A 110 14.29 -7.39 -0.25
N PRO A 111 14.39 -7.88 -1.50
CA PRO A 111 14.72 -7.04 -2.64
C PRO A 111 13.79 -5.84 -2.84
N ALA A 112 12.50 -6.01 -2.56
CA ALA A 112 11.47 -4.97 -2.74
C ALA A 112 11.72 -3.72 -1.89
N ILE A 113 12.42 -3.84 -0.76
CA ILE A 113 12.68 -2.71 0.16
C ILE A 113 14.14 -2.24 0.13
N ALA A 114 15.00 -2.89 -0.65
CA ALA A 114 16.45 -2.66 -0.61
C ALA A 114 16.83 -1.20 -0.96
N ARG A 115 16.03 -0.54 -1.82
CA ARG A 115 16.22 0.86 -2.20
C ARG A 115 15.94 1.86 -1.08
N LEU A 116 15.36 1.45 0.05
CA LEU A 116 15.24 2.33 1.23
C LEU A 116 16.60 2.71 1.83
N ARG A 117 17.70 2.01 1.50
CA ARG A 117 19.07 2.43 1.83
C ARG A 117 19.46 3.78 1.23
N ASP A 118 18.78 4.19 0.16
CA ASP A 118 18.94 5.50 -0.45
C ASP A 118 18.07 6.52 0.30
N PRO A 119 18.65 7.54 0.96
CA PRO A 119 17.90 8.54 1.70
C PRO A 119 16.88 9.30 0.84
N ALA A 120 17.13 9.47 -0.47
CA ALA A 120 16.19 10.11 -1.38
C ALA A 120 14.94 9.23 -1.61
N CYS A 121 15.13 7.91 -1.67
CA CYS A 121 14.03 6.96 -1.76
C CYS A 121 13.22 6.90 -0.46
N ALA A 122 13.89 6.82 0.68
CA ALA A 122 13.22 6.82 1.98
C ALA A 122 12.40 8.11 2.21
N SER A 123 12.98 9.29 1.92
CA SER A 123 12.31 10.58 2.12
C SER A 123 11.16 10.88 1.14
N ALA A 124 11.01 10.11 0.06
CA ALA A 124 9.86 10.23 -0.84
C ALA A 124 8.55 9.79 -0.16
N TRP A 125 8.65 8.86 0.79
CA TRP A 125 7.54 8.39 1.61
C TRP A 125 7.19 9.41 2.69
N SER A 126 5.89 9.62 2.92
CA SER A 126 5.43 10.44 4.05
C SER A 126 5.63 9.71 5.37
N ARG A 127 5.40 8.39 5.39
CA ARG A 127 5.67 7.48 6.51
C ARG A 127 6.01 6.10 5.97
N ILE A 128 6.80 5.35 6.73
CA ILE A 128 7.02 3.92 6.52
C ILE A 128 6.47 3.18 7.74
N VAL A 129 5.43 2.38 7.51
CA VAL A 129 4.67 1.67 8.54
C VAL A 129 5.18 0.23 8.62
N CYS A 130 5.98 -0.05 9.66
CA CYS A 130 6.42 -1.39 10.03
C CYS A 130 5.34 -2.11 10.87
N ILE A 131 5.30 -3.45 10.78
CA ILE A 131 4.37 -4.30 11.51
C ILE A 131 4.87 -4.74 12.91
N SER A 132 6.11 -4.39 13.26
CA SER A 132 6.65 -4.68 14.60
C SER A 132 7.78 -3.72 14.96
N GLN A 133 8.06 -3.62 16.26
CA GLN A 133 9.24 -2.90 16.77
C GLN A 133 10.54 -3.54 16.26
N TRP A 134 10.58 -4.87 16.20
CA TRP A 134 11.75 -5.59 15.67
C TRP A 134 12.05 -5.16 14.22
N GLN A 135 11.05 -5.16 13.33
CA GLN A 135 11.24 -4.78 11.93
C GLN A 135 11.68 -3.32 11.81
N ARG A 136 11.08 -2.42 12.59
CA ARG A 136 11.49 -1.01 12.65
C ARG A 136 12.95 -0.86 13.05
N SER A 137 13.40 -1.52 14.13
CA SER A 137 14.80 -1.50 14.55
C SER A 137 15.75 -2.03 13.47
N ARG A 138 15.33 -3.07 12.73
CA ARG A 138 16.10 -3.59 11.59
C ARG A 138 16.22 -2.55 10.47
N TYR A 139 15.14 -1.85 10.13
CA TYR A 139 15.17 -0.81 9.10
C TYR A 139 16.06 0.37 9.50
N GLU A 140 16.02 0.78 10.77
CA GLU A 140 16.93 1.80 11.31
C GLU A 140 18.39 1.37 11.19
N GLN A 141 18.72 0.14 11.62
CA GLN A 141 20.10 -0.35 11.67
C GLN A 141 20.68 -0.73 10.30
N GLN A 142 19.87 -1.28 9.40
CA GLN A 142 20.34 -1.94 8.17
C GLN A 142 20.01 -1.14 6.90
N LEU A 143 19.01 -0.26 6.96
CA LEU A 143 18.57 0.56 5.84
C LEU A 143 18.74 2.07 6.12
N GLY A 144 19.06 2.48 7.35
CA GLY A 144 19.19 3.89 7.70
C GLY A 144 17.87 4.67 7.68
N VAL A 145 16.73 3.97 7.74
CA VAL A 145 15.40 4.60 7.79
C VAL A 145 15.18 5.16 9.19
N PRO A 146 14.91 6.48 9.37
CA PRO A 146 14.73 7.08 10.68
C PRO A 146 13.53 6.50 11.44
N ALA A 147 13.69 6.39 12.76
CA ALA A 147 12.71 5.88 13.70
C ALA A 147 11.36 6.65 13.68
N ALA A 148 11.43 7.95 13.39
CA ALA A 148 10.28 8.82 13.22
C ALA A 148 10.33 9.43 11.82
N GLN A 149 9.90 8.66 10.82
CA GLN A 149 9.28 9.26 9.66
C GLN A 149 7.80 9.16 9.87
#